data_AF-A0A067DYQ9-F1
#
_entry.id   AF-A0A067DYQ9-F1
#
_cell.length_a   1.000
_cell.length_b   1.000
_cell.length_c   1.000
_cell.angle_alpha   90.00
_cell.angle_beta   90.00
_cell.angle_gamma   90.00
#
_symmetry.space_group_name_H-M   'P 1'
#
loop_
_entity.id
_entity.type
_entity.pdbx_description
1 polymer ?
#
loop_
_entity_poly.entity_id
_entity_poly.type
_entity_poly.pdbx_seq_one_letter_code
_entity_poly.pdbx_strand_id
1 'polypeptide(L)'
;MHMATRNWVALFVVLSCLLGVLDASAGDADPLYRACVKQCEETGCVGQKCFPHCKFSSDGASINGPWYMQEPLYLQWKKWDCLSDCRYNCMVDREIKRDALGHGPVKYHGKWPFIRVYGIQEPASVAFSVLNLAMHFHGWLSFFILLYYKLPLKQTKKAYYEFSPLWHIYGFLSMNSWFWSAVFHSRDVDLTEKFDYSSAVALLGFSLILAILRSFNVRDEAARVMVAAPLLAFVTTHILYLNFYKLDYGIRPLCLYLHF
;
A
#
# COMPACT_ATOMS: atom_id res chain seq x y z
N MET A 1 10.53 42.36 3.33
CA MET A 1 9.52 41.36 2.89
C MET A 1 9.70 40.87 1.43
N HIS A 2 10.29 41.65 0.51
CA HIS A 2 10.48 41.24 -0.90
C HIS A 2 11.62 40.23 -1.17
N MET A 3 12.62 40.08 -0.28
CA MET A 3 13.73 39.14 -0.50
C MET A 3 13.42 37.70 -0.12
N ALA A 4 12.53 37.48 0.86
CA ALA A 4 12.14 36.13 1.28
C ALA A 4 11.36 35.42 0.17
N THR A 5 10.37 36.08 -0.42
CA THR A 5 9.55 35.53 -1.52
C THR A 5 10.37 35.14 -2.75
N ARG A 6 11.42 35.89 -3.10
CA ARG A 6 12.31 35.56 -4.22
C ARG A 6 13.11 34.27 -3.98
N ASN A 7 13.54 34.02 -2.74
CA ASN A 7 14.27 32.80 -2.38
C ASN A 7 13.35 31.57 -2.37
N TRP A 8 12.08 31.72 -1.95
CA TRP A 8 11.10 30.64 -2.03
C TRP A 8 10.76 30.28 -3.48
N VAL A 9 10.58 31.27 -4.36
CA VAL A 9 10.34 31.01 -5.80
C VAL A 9 11.54 30.33 -6.44
N ALA A 10 12.77 30.77 -6.13
CA ALA A 10 13.98 30.11 -6.63
C ALA A 10 14.11 28.67 -6.09
N LEU A 11 13.79 28.44 -4.82
CA LEU A 11 13.78 27.09 -4.22
C LEU A 11 12.73 26.19 -4.89
N PHE A 12 11.52 26.70 -5.13
CA PHE A 12 10.45 25.98 -5.84
C PHE A 12 10.84 25.67 -7.28
N VAL A 13 11.43 26.62 -8.02
CA VAL A 13 11.91 26.39 -9.39
C VAL A 13 13.02 25.34 -9.41
N VAL A 14 13.97 25.39 -8.47
CA VAL A 14 15.02 24.37 -8.34
C VAL A 14 14.43 23.00 -7.96
N LEU A 15 13.45 22.95 -7.04
CA LEU A 15 12.76 21.72 -6.66
C LEU A 15 11.94 21.14 -7.82
N SER A 16 11.29 22.00 -8.62
CA SER A 16 10.53 21.62 -9.80
C SER A 16 11.43 21.14 -10.94
N CYS A 17 12.63 21.70 -11.09
CA CYS A 17 13.62 21.22 -12.06
C CYS A 17 14.31 19.91 -11.63
N LEU A 18 14.23 19.54 -10.34
CA LEU A 18 14.66 18.23 -9.83
C LEU A 18 13.60 17.14 -10.00
N LEU A 19 12.39 17.48 -10.47
CA LEU A 19 11.39 16.50 -10.88
C LEU A 19 11.80 15.91 -12.23
N GLY A 20 12.58 14.84 -12.16
CA GLY A 20 12.92 14.04 -13.32
C GLY A 20 11.68 13.56 -14.06
N VAL A 21 11.86 13.23 -15.34
CA VAL A 21 10.84 12.56 -16.13
C VAL A 21 10.43 11.27 -15.40
N LEU A 22 9.15 11.13 -15.10
CA LEU A 22 8.59 9.87 -14.61
C LEU A 22 8.63 8.87 -15.76
N ASP A 23 9.73 8.13 -15.85
CA ASP A 23 9.85 7.06 -16.82
C ASP A 23 8.87 5.95 -16.44
N ALA A 24 8.06 5.52 -17.40
CA ALA A 24 7.27 4.32 -17.23
C ALA A 24 8.23 3.14 -16.97
N SER A 25 7.74 2.13 -16.26
CA SER A 25 8.56 0.97 -15.92
C SER A 25 9.22 0.39 -17.17
N ALA A 26 10.52 0.07 -17.15
CA ALA A 26 11.24 -0.37 -18.34
C ALA A 26 10.62 -1.61 -19.00
N GLY A 27 10.05 -2.52 -18.19
CA GLY A 27 9.28 -3.67 -18.68
C GLY A 27 7.96 -3.27 -19.36
N ASP A 28 7.31 -2.18 -18.92
CA ASP A 28 6.07 -1.68 -19.53
C ASP A 28 6.33 -1.06 -20.90
N ALA A 29 7.56 -0.62 -21.18
CA ALA A 29 7.96 -0.11 -22.49
C ALA A 29 8.30 -1.24 -23.49
N ASP A 30 8.49 -2.48 -23.03
CA ASP A 30 8.88 -3.61 -23.87
C ASP A 30 7.73 -4.01 -24.83
N PRO A 31 7.92 -3.90 -26.16
CA PRO A 31 6.88 -4.23 -27.13
C PRO A 31 6.49 -5.71 -27.11
N LEU A 32 7.41 -6.62 -26.78
CA LEU A 32 7.13 -8.05 -26.68
C LEU A 32 6.24 -8.36 -25.47
N TYR A 33 6.49 -7.67 -24.35
CA TYR A 33 5.62 -7.75 -23.18
C TYR A 33 4.20 -7.28 -23.50
N ARG A 34 4.06 -6.09 -24.10
CA ARG A 34 2.75 -5.53 -24.49
C ARG A 34 2.00 -6.44 -25.46
N ALA A 35 2.69 -6.99 -26.45
CA ALA A 35 2.09 -7.91 -27.41
C ALA A 35 1.58 -9.19 -26.72
N CYS A 36 2.37 -9.76 -25.79
CA CYS A 36 1.95 -10.91 -25.01
C CYS A 36 0.70 -10.63 -24.17
N VAL A 37 0.67 -9.50 -23.46
CA VAL A 37 -0.49 -9.14 -22.61
C VAL A 37 -1.73 -8.99 -23.47
N LYS A 38 -1.66 -8.27 -24.59
CA LYS A 38 -2.78 -8.09 -25.51
C LYS A 38 -3.29 -9.42 -26.07
N GLN A 39 -2.38 -10.29 -26.51
CA GLN A 39 -2.75 -11.61 -27.01
C GLN A 39 -3.38 -12.46 -25.93
N CYS A 40 -2.89 -12.39 -24.69
CA CYS A 40 -3.44 -13.15 -23.57
C CYS A 40 -4.84 -12.65 -23.18
N GLU A 41 -5.11 -11.35 -23.23
CA GLU A 41 -6.47 -10.85 -23.02
C GLU A 41 -7.43 -11.35 -24.10
N GLU A 42 -7.00 -11.39 -25.37
CA GLU A 42 -7.86 -11.86 -26.47
C GLU A 42 -8.07 -13.38 -26.45
N THR A 43 -7.04 -14.16 -26.15
CA THR A 43 -7.05 -15.63 -26.25
C THR A 43 -7.31 -16.34 -24.92
N GLY A 44 -7.12 -15.64 -23.80
CA GLY A 44 -7.12 -16.19 -22.45
C GLY A 44 -5.93 -17.09 -22.14
N CYS A 45 -4.85 -17.07 -22.95
CA CYS A 45 -3.71 -17.97 -22.80
C CYS A 45 -2.35 -17.28 -22.97
N VAL A 46 -1.35 -17.74 -22.20
CA VAL A 46 0.08 -17.45 -22.41
C VAL A 46 0.79 -18.77 -22.70
N GLY A 47 1.18 -18.98 -23.95
CA GLY A 47 1.78 -20.25 -24.40
C GLY A 47 0.81 -21.42 -24.19
N GLN A 48 1.20 -22.41 -23.39
CA GLN A 48 0.36 -23.58 -23.06
C GLN A 48 -0.54 -23.34 -21.83
N LYS A 49 -0.36 -22.25 -21.09
CA LYS A 49 -1.16 -21.94 -19.90
C LYS A 49 -2.37 -21.12 -20.31
N CYS A 50 -3.56 -21.65 -20.07
CA CYS A 50 -4.82 -20.97 -20.34
C CYS A 50 -5.59 -20.71 -19.04
N PHE A 51 -6.23 -19.55 -18.96
CA PHE A 51 -6.98 -19.07 -17.81
C PHE A 51 -8.47 -19.18 -18.10
N PRO A 52 -9.20 -20.13 -17.47
CA PRO A 52 -10.63 -20.34 -17.77
C PRO A 52 -11.50 -19.11 -17.49
N HIS A 53 -11.09 -18.26 -16.55
CA HIS A 53 -11.79 -17.02 -16.17
C HIS A 53 -11.53 -15.85 -17.15
N CYS A 54 -10.58 -16.00 -18.09
CA CYS A 54 -10.34 -15.05 -19.18
C CYS A 54 -11.25 -15.26 -20.40
N LYS A 55 -12.12 -16.29 -20.40
CA LYS A 55 -13.06 -16.48 -21.50
C LYS A 55 -14.10 -15.37 -21.49
N PHE A 56 -13.91 -14.37 -22.35
CA PHE A 56 -14.95 -13.43 -22.70
C PHE A 56 -16.05 -14.21 -23.42
N SER A 57 -17.17 -14.43 -22.73
CA SER A 57 -18.38 -14.87 -23.42
C SER A 57 -18.74 -13.77 -24.40
N SER A 58 -18.60 -14.04 -25.69
CA SER A 58 -19.03 -13.16 -26.79
C SER A 58 -20.53 -12.87 -26.74
N ASP A 59 -21.29 -13.61 -25.94
CA ASP A 59 -22.67 -13.35 -25.62
C ASP A 59 -22.78 -12.84 -24.18
N GLY A 60 -23.33 -11.64 -24.02
CA GLY A 60 -23.75 -11.07 -22.74
C GLY A 60 -24.89 -11.86 -22.08
N ALA A 61 -24.66 -13.13 -21.79
CA ALA A 61 -25.52 -14.05 -21.06
C ALA A 61 -24.62 -14.82 -20.08
N SER A 62 -24.82 -14.83 -18.76
CA SER A 62 -26.06 -14.69 -18.00
C SER A 62 -25.82 -14.07 -16.62
N ILE A 63 -26.41 -12.92 -16.35
CA ILE A 63 -26.68 -12.42 -14.98
C ILE A 63 -27.90 -13.16 -14.35
N ASN A 64 -28.41 -14.22 -14.97
CA ASN A 64 -29.61 -14.95 -14.54
C ASN A 64 -29.34 -16.43 -14.23
N GLY A 65 -28.30 -16.73 -13.45
CA GLY A 65 -28.12 -18.05 -12.82
C GLY A 65 -28.77 -18.08 -11.42
N PRO A 66 -29.27 -19.23 -10.94
CA PRO A 66 -29.78 -19.33 -9.58
C PRO A 66 -28.71 -18.89 -8.57
N TRP A 67 -29.09 -18.08 -7.58
CA TRP A 67 -28.22 -17.52 -6.53
C TRP A 67 -27.32 -18.56 -5.81
N TYR A 68 -27.69 -19.84 -5.81
CA TYR A 68 -26.91 -20.95 -5.24
C TYR A 68 -25.83 -21.53 -6.16
N MET A 69 -25.80 -21.17 -7.45
CA MET A 69 -24.71 -21.51 -8.38
C MET A 69 -23.65 -20.40 -8.47
N GLN A 70 -23.85 -19.29 -7.75
CA GLN A 70 -22.83 -18.27 -7.63
C GLN A 70 -21.67 -18.84 -6.83
N GLU A 71 -20.49 -18.78 -7.43
CA GLU A 71 -19.28 -19.26 -6.80
C GLU A 71 -19.06 -18.52 -5.47
N PRO A 72 -18.78 -19.25 -4.36
CA PRO A 72 -18.57 -18.64 -3.06
C PRO A 72 -17.60 -17.46 -3.10
N LEU A 73 -17.90 -16.38 -2.38
CA LEU A 73 -17.06 -15.16 -2.35
C LEU A 73 -15.58 -15.46 -2.05
N TYR A 74 -15.29 -16.49 -1.24
CA TYR A 74 -13.92 -16.91 -0.94
C TYR A 74 -13.18 -17.53 -2.15
N LEU A 75 -13.90 -18.18 -3.08
CA LEU A 75 -13.35 -18.72 -4.32
C LEU A 75 -13.19 -17.62 -5.37
N GLN A 76 -14.13 -16.68 -5.42
CA GLN A 76 -13.99 -15.47 -6.26
C GLN A 76 -12.78 -14.63 -5.83
N TRP A 77 -12.55 -14.48 -4.52
CA TRP A 77 -11.41 -13.73 -4.01
C TRP A 77 -10.06 -14.42 -4.28
N LYS A 78 -10.04 -15.75 -4.39
CA LYS A 78 -8.85 -16.52 -4.79
C LYS A 78 -8.50 -16.37 -6.28
N LYS A 79 -9.48 -16.04 -7.13
CA LYS A 79 -9.26 -15.90 -8.58
C LYS A 79 -8.63 -14.55 -8.88
N TRP A 80 -7.54 -14.55 -9.63
CA TRP A 80 -6.99 -13.34 -10.24
C TRP A 80 -7.93 -12.85 -11.35
N ASP A 81 -7.96 -11.54 -11.56
CA ASP A 81 -8.55 -10.94 -12.75
C ASP A 81 -7.72 -11.34 -13.99
N CYS A 82 -8.40 -11.48 -15.13
CA CYS A 82 -7.76 -11.95 -16.35
C CYS A 82 -6.51 -11.11 -16.72
N LEU A 83 -6.64 -9.78 -16.63
CA LEU A 83 -5.58 -8.84 -16.92
C LEU A 83 -4.36 -9.05 -16.00
N SER A 84 -4.56 -9.24 -14.69
CA SER A 84 -3.43 -9.46 -13.78
C SER A 84 -2.72 -10.79 -14.01
N ASP A 85 -3.45 -11.86 -14.35
CA ASP A 85 -2.84 -13.16 -14.70
C ASP A 85 -2.08 -13.10 -16.01
N CYS A 86 -2.62 -12.40 -17.03
CA CYS A 86 -1.93 -12.14 -18.28
C CYS A 86 -0.64 -11.33 -18.06
N ARG A 87 -0.73 -10.21 -17.33
CA ARG A 87 0.43 -9.37 -16.97
C ARG A 87 1.51 -10.17 -16.26
N TYR A 88 1.12 -10.98 -15.27
CA TYR A 88 2.05 -11.79 -14.49
C TYR A 88 2.75 -12.85 -15.34
N ASN A 89 2.01 -13.65 -16.11
CA ASN A 89 2.62 -14.75 -16.87
C ASN A 89 3.47 -14.23 -18.05
N CYS A 90 3.05 -13.14 -18.70
CA CYS A 90 3.86 -12.48 -19.73
C CYS A 90 5.15 -11.87 -19.16
N MET A 91 5.07 -11.27 -17.97
CA MET A 91 6.25 -10.77 -17.25
C MET A 91 7.22 -11.91 -16.95
N VAL A 92 6.75 -13.01 -16.36
CA VAL A 92 7.59 -14.16 -16.00
C VAL A 92 8.26 -14.77 -17.25
N ASP A 93 7.50 -15.01 -18.33
CA ASP A 93 8.06 -15.53 -19.58
C ASP A 93 9.13 -14.58 -20.16
N ARG A 94 8.89 -13.27 -20.07
CA ARG A 94 9.84 -12.27 -20.56
C ARG A 94 11.12 -12.26 -19.73
N GLU A 95 11.03 -12.32 -18.42
CA GLU A 95 12.18 -12.35 -17.51
C GLU A 95 13.01 -13.62 -17.68
N ILE A 96 12.39 -14.78 -17.89
CA ILE A 96 13.11 -16.03 -18.21
C ILE A 96 13.94 -15.86 -19.50
N LYS A 97 13.37 -15.24 -20.54
CA LYS A 97 14.08 -14.98 -21.80
C LYS A 97 15.22 -13.97 -21.62
N ARG A 98 15.04 -12.97 -20.75
CA ARG A 98 16.07 -11.97 -20.45
C ARG A 98 17.23 -12.58 -19.66
N ASP A 99 16.93 -13.39 -18.65
CA ASP A 99 17.92 -14.11 -17.85
C ASP A 99 18.75 -15.07 -18.72
N ALA A 100 18.10 -15.79 -19.64
CA ALA A 100 18.77 -16.66 -20.61
C ALA A 100 19.75 -15.90 -21.55
N LEU A 101 19.54 -14.60 -21.74
CA LEU A 101 20.41 -13.71 -22.52
C LEU A 101 21.43 -12.94 -21.64
N GLY A 102 21.48 -13.22 -20.33
CA GLY A 102 22.37 -12.56 -19.38
C GLY A 102 21.95 -11.13 -19.02
N HIS A 103 20.70 -10.74 -19.29
CA HIS A 103 20.17 -9.44 -18.89
C HIS A 103 19.61 -9.49 -17.46
N GLY A 104 19.87 -8.45 -16.67
CA GLY A 104 19.29 -8.29 -15.34
C GLY A 104 17.78 -8.04 -15.37
N PRO A 105 17.10 -8.25 -14.22
CA PRO A 105 15.66 -8.09 -14.13
C PRO A 105 15.23 -6.64 -14.29
N VAL A 106 14.01 -6.43 -14.78
CA VAL A 106 13.41 -5.09 -14.90
C VAL A 106 12.07 -5.02 -14.18
N LYS A 107 11.64 -3.81 -13.83
CA LYS A 107 10.33 -3.60 -13.23
C LYS A 107 9.23 -3.62 -14.29
N TYR A 108 8.04 -4.09 -13.93
CA TYR A 108 6.80 -4.02 -14.70
C TYR A 108 5.72 -3.41 -13.80
N HIS A 109 5.01 -2.40 -14.30
CA HIS A 109 3.97 -1.67 -13.56
C HIS A 109 4.44 -1.21 -12.16
N GLY A 110 5.70 -0.76 -12.07
CA GLY A 110 6.33 -0.32 -10.82
C GLY A 110 6.82 -1.44 -9.89
N LYS A 111 6.55 -2.71 -10.22
CA LYS A 111 6.83 -3.88 -9.40
C LYS A 111 7.99 -4.70 -9.96
N TRP A 112 8.73 -5.35 -9.06
CA TRP A 112 9.74 -6.33 -9.45
C TRP A 112 9.10 -7.67 -9.82
N PRO A 113 9.73 -8.47 -10.69
CA PRO A 113 9.16 -9.71 -11.19
C PRO A 113 9.29 -10.84 -10.17
N PHE A 114 8.52 -10.77 -9.10
CA PHE A 114 8.48 -11.80 -8.06
C PHE A 114 7.67 -13.01 -8.51
N ILE A 115 8.13 -14.21 -8.15
CA ILE A 115 7.41 -15.46 -8.42
C ILE A 115 6.35 -15.69 -7.35
N ARG A 116 5.10 -15.87 -7.79
CA ARG A 116 3.97 -16.25 -6.93
C ARG A 116 4.15 -17.66 -6.39
N VAL A 117 3.91 -17.86 -5.09
CA VAL A 117 4.01 -19.18 -4.43
C VAL A 117 2.72 -19.45 -3.66
N TYR A 118 2.04 -20.57 -3.93
CA TYR A 118 0.75 -20.93 -3.30
C TYR A 118 -0.33 -19.84 -3.36
N GLY A 119 -0.31 -18.99 -4.40
CA GLY A 119 -1.26 -17.87 -4.57
C GLY A 119 -0.87 -16.58 -3.84
N ILE A 120 0.23 -16.57 -3.09
CA ILE A 120 0.82 -15.36 -2.50
C ILE A 120 1.68 -14.65 -3.55
N GLN A 121 1.47 -13.34 -3.70
CA GLN A 121 2.23 -12.52 -4.66
C GLN A 121 3.68 -12.30 -4.23
N GLU A 122 3.90 -11.92 -2.97
CA GLU A 122 5.24 -11.58 -2.46
C GLU A 122 5.53 -12.31 -1.15
N PRO A 123 5.93 -13.60 -1.19
CA PRO A 123 6.03 -14.43 0.01
C PRO A 123 6.97 -13.87 1.09
N ALA A 124 8.09 -13.28 0.68
CA ALA A 124 9.04 -12.67 1.61
C ALA A 124 8.44 -11.43 2.29
N SER A 125 7.82 -10.52 1.52
CA SER A 125 7.17 -9.32 2.05
C SER A 125 6.04 -9.66 3.03
N VAL A 126 5.26 -10.71 2.72
CA VAL A 126 4.23 -11.24 3.63
C VAL A 126 4.85 -11.76 4.92
N ALA A 127 5.91 -12.59 4.83
CA ALA A 127 6.57 -13.14 6.00
C ALA A 127 7.13 -12.03 6.90
N PHE A 128 7.82 -11.04 6.33
CA PHE A 128 8.34 -9.90 7.09
C PHE A 128 7.23 -9.04 7.69
N SER A 129 6.10 -8.84 7.00
CA SER A 129 4.95 -8.11 7.54
C SER A 129 4.33 -8.84 8.73
N VAL A 130 4.14 -10.16 8.64
CA VAL A 130 3.62 -11.00 9.73
C VAL A 130 4.57 -11.01 10.93
N LEU A 131 5.89 -11.09 10.70
CA LEU A 131 6.88 -11.01 11.78
C LEU A 131 6.83 -9.64 12.48
N ASN A 132 6.74 -8.55 11.72
CA ASN A 132 6.57 -7.22 12.31
C ASN A 132 5.28 -7.11 13.13
N LEU A 133 4.16 -7.60 12.60
CA LEU A 133 2.88 -7.66 13.32
C LEU A 133 3.03 -8.41 14.66
N ALA A 134 3.68 -9.57 14.65
CA ALA A 134 3.91 -10.38 15.85
C ALA A 134 4.78 -9.63 16.87
N MET A 135 5.83 -8.93 16.42
CA MET A 135 6.69 -8.13 17.30
C MET A 135 5.95 -6.93 17.91
N HIS A 136 5.12 -6.23 17.14
CA HIS A 136 4.28 -5.15 17.66
C HIS A 136 3.24 -5.65 18.66
N PHE A 137 2.61 -6.80 18.39
CA PHE A 137 1.69 -7.43 19.33
C PHE A 137 2.39 -7.82 20.63
N HIS A 138 3.55 -8.47 20.54
CA HIS A 138 4.35 -8.85 21.70
C HIS A 138 4.78 -7.62 22.51
N GLY A 139 5.24 -6.55 21.86
CA GLY A 139 5.63 -5.30 22.50
C GLY A 139 4.47 -4.61 23.20
N TRP A 140 3.30 -4.52 22.54
CA TRP A 140 2.09 -3.96 23.13
C TRP A 140 1.61 -4.76 24.34
N LEU A 141 1.57 -6.10 24.24
CA LEU A 141 1.19 -6.98 25.35
C LEU A 141 2.15 -6.84 26.54
N SER A 142 3.45 -6.81 26.28
CA SER A 142 4.47 -6.61 27.31
C SER A 142 4.28 -5.27 28.04
N PHE A 143 4.00 -4.20 27.29
CA PHE A 143 3.72 -2.88 27.83
C PHE A 143 2.42 -2.84 28.63
N PHE A 144 1.36 -3.49 28.14
CA PHE A 144 0.09 -3.62 28.85
C PHE A 144 0.29 -4.35 30.19
N ILE A 145 0.98 -5.49 30.19
CA ILE A 145 1.25 -6.25 31.42
C ILE A 145 2.04 -5.40 32.43
N LEU A 146 3.08 -4.70 31.97
CA LEU A 146 3.88 -3.82 32.82
C LEU A 146 3.02 -2.74 33.49
N LEU A 147 2.16 -2.06 32.72
CA LEU A 147 1.35 -0.95 33.22
C LEU A 147 0.27 -1.38 34.22
N TYR A 148 -0.39 -2.51 33.97
CA TYR A 148 -1.57 -2.91 34.75
C TYR A 148 -1.27 -3.90 35.88
N TYR A 149 -0.19 -4.70 35.77
CA TYR A 149 0.11 -5.75 36.73
C TYR A 149 1.40 -5.55 37.53
N LYS A 150 2.34 -4.73 37.04
CA LYS A 150 3.65 -4.55 37.70
C LYS A 150 3.84 -3.16 38.30
N LEU A 151 3.24 -2.12 37.72
CA LEU A 151 3.36 -0.76 38.23
C LEU A 151 2.26 -0.45 39.26
N PRO A 152 2.60 0.29 40.34
CA PRO A 152 1.61 0.71 41.33
C PRO A 152 0.60 1.67 40.69
N LEU A 153 -0.68 1.36 40.83
CA LEU A 153 -1.75 2.25 40.39
C LEU A 153 -1.73 3.54 41.23
N LYS A 154 -1.94 4.71 40.60
CA LYS A 154 -2.17 5.94 41.36
C LYS A 154 -3.43 5.79 42.23
N GLN A 155 -3.49 6.52 43.35
CA GLN A 155 -4.68 6.56 44.23
C GLN A 155 -6.00 6.84 43.47
N THR A 156 -5.92 7.52 42.32
CA THR A 156 -7.05 7.82 41.44
C THR A 156 -7.42 6.70 40.45
N LYS A 157 -6.89 5.48 40.59
CA LYS A 157 -7.04 4.34 39.65
C LYS A 157 -6.58 4.62 38.20
N LYS A 158 -5.84 5.70 37.95
CA LYS A 158 -5.25 6.01 36.64
C LYS A 158 -3.90 5.31 36.48
N ALA A 159 -3.55 4.96 35.24
CA ALA A 159 -2.22 4.42 34.92
C ALA A 159 -1.12 5.36 35.44
N TYR A 160 -0.05 4.79 36.01
CA TYR A 160 1.07 5.57 36.55
C TYR A 160 1.72 6.45 35.48
N TYR A 161 1.79 5.92 34.25
CA TYR A 161 2.36 6.60 33.09
C TYR A 161 1.28 7.35 32.27
N GLU A 162 1.43 8.67 32.23
CA GLU A 162 0.44 9.59 31.65
C GLU A 162 0.25 9.42 30.13
N PHE A 163 1.31 9.07 29.40
CA PHE A 163 1.25 8.83 27.96
C PHE A 163 0.76 7.43 27.59
N SER A 164 0.37 6.59 28.56
CA SER A 164 -0.10 5.21 28.33
C SER A 164 -1.15 5.09 27.22
N PRO A 165 -2.22 5.94 27.18
CA PRO A 165 -3.23 5.85 26.13
C PRO A 165 -2.65 6.04 24.72
N LEU A 166 -1.69 6.94 24.56
CA LEU A 166 -1.06 7.19 23.25
C LEU A 166 -0.24 5.99 22.77
N TRP A 167 0.45 5.30 23.67
CA TRP A 167 1.19 4.08 23.33
C TRP A 167 0.27 2.91 22.97
N HIS A 168 -0.94 2.85 23.55
CA HIS A 168 -1.94 1.86 23.14
C HIS A 168 -2.43 2.15 21.71
N ILE A 169 -2.75 3.41 21.41
CA ILE A 169 -3.14 3.83 20.05
C ILE A 169 -2.02 3.51 19.05
N TYR A 170 -0.76 3.83 19.38
CA TYR A 170 0.40 3.48 18.55
C TYR A 170 0.48 1.97 18.28
N GLY A 171 0.33 1.15 19.33
CA GLY A 171 0.34 -0.31 19.20
C GLY A 171 -0.75 -0.82 18.25
N PHE A 172 -1.98 -0.34 18.41
CA PHE A 172 -3.10 -0.72 17.54
C PHE A 172 -2.91 -0.26 16.09
N LEU A 173 -2.46 0.98 15.86
CA LEU A 173 -2.18 1.48 14.52
C LEU A 173 -1.02 0.71 13.86
N SER A 174 0.02 0.37 14.62
CA SER A 174 1.14 -0.43 14.12
C SER A 174 0.67 -1.82 13.69
N MET A 175 -0.08 -2.51 14.56
CA MET A 175 -0.64 -3.82 14.23
C MET A 175 -1.59 -3.75 13.03
N ASN A 176 -2.41 -2.69 12.93
CA ASN A 176 -3.29 -2.50 11.78
C ASN A 176 -2.50 -2.31 10.47
N SER A 177 -1.43 -1.52 10.50
CA SER A 177 -0.58 -1.28 9.33
C SER A 177 0.12 -2.55 8.85
N TRP A 178 0.74 -3.32 9.75
CA TRP A 178 1.40 -4.56 9.36
C TRP A 178 0.43 -5.67 8.93
N PHE A 179 -0.78 -5.67 9.48
CA PHE A 179 -1.84 -6.55 9.00
C PHE A 179 -2.21 -6.23 7.55
N TRP A 180 -2.49 -4.96 7.23
CA TRP A 180 -2.84 -4.58 5.86
C TRP A 180 -1.68 -4.74 4.89
N SER A 181 -0.45 -4.49 5.31
CA SER A 181 0.77 -4.81 4.54
C SER A 181 0.84 -6.31 4.20
N ALA A 182 0.63 -7.19 5.19
CA ALA A 182 0.62 -8.64 4.94
C ALA A 182 -0.49 -9.05 3.97
N VAL A 183 -1.69 -8.46 4.09
CA VAL A 183 -2.82 -8.73 3.19
C VAL A 183 -2.53 -8.25 1.78
N PHE A 184 -2.01 -7.04 1.62
CA PHE A 184 -1.66 -6.44 0.32
C PHE A 184 -0.57 -7.25 -0.41
N HIS A 185 0.53 -7.56 0.27
CA HIS A 185 1.61 -8.38 -0.32
C HIS A 185 1.18 -9.84 -0.58
N SER A 186 0.13 -10.33 0.10
CA SER A 186 -0.47 -11.62 -0.22
C SER A 186 -1.29 -11.53 -1.49
N ARG A 187 -2.16 -10.52 -1.57
CA ARG A 187 -3.11 -10.33 -2.64
C ARG A 187 -3.26 -8.84 -2.95
N ASP A 188 -2.71 -8.47 -4.10
CA ASP A 188 -2.65 -7.10 -4.57
C ASP A 188 -3.87 -6.78 -5.42
N VAL A 189 -4.83 -6.07 -4.81
CA VAL A 189 -6.00 -5.50 -5.47
C VAL A 189 -6.20 -4.05 -4.99
N ASP A 190 -6.90 -3.23 -5.77
CA ASP A 190 -7.10 -1.80 -5.48
C ASP A 190 -7.55 -1.54 -4.03
N LEU A 191 -8.43 -2.40 -3.49
CA LEU A 191 -8.93 -2.26 -2.12
C LEU A 191 -7.84 -2.50 -1.07
N THR A 192 -7.03 -3.55 -1.22
CA THR A 192 -5.97 -3.88 -0.26
C THR A 192 -4.81 -2.90 -0.35
N GLU A 193 -4.51 -2.40 -1.55
CA GLU A 193 -3.53 -1.34 -1.78
C GLU A 193 -3.94 -0.06 -1.05
N LYS A 194 -5.20 0.36 -1.20
CA LYS A 194 -5.75 1.52 -0.50
C LYS A 194 -5.68 1.38 1.01
N PHE A 195 -6.03 0.22 1.56
CA PHE A 195 -5.95 0.00 3.00
C PHE A 195 -4.52 -0.03 3.53
N ASP A 196 -3.59 -0.65 2.80
CA ASP A 196 -2.18 -0.67 3.17
C ASP A 196 -1.61 0.76 3.25
N TYR A 197 -1.73 1.55 2.17
CA TYR A 197 -1.25 2.93 2.19
C TYR A 197 -1.95 3.79 3.23
N SER A 198 -3.28 3.66 3.38
CA SER A 198 -4.02 4.45 4.38
C SER A 198 -3.56 4.14 5.80
N SER A 199 -3.34 2.85 6.11
CA SER A 199 -2.90 2.40 7.43
C SER A 199 -1.45 2.82 7.72
N ALA A 200 -0.56 2.75 6.72
CA ALA A 200 0.82 3.22 6.82
C ALA A 200 0.89 4.73 7.07
N VAL A 201 0.11 5.52 6.32
CA VAL A 201 0.01 6.98 6.51
C VAL A 201 -0.56 7.32 7.90
N ALA A 202 -1.59 6.61 8.36
CA ALA A 202 -2.14 6.80 9.69
C ALA A 202 -1.11 6.50 10.80
N LEU A 203 -0.34 5.42 10.66
CA LEU A 203 0.73 5.06 11.58
C LEU A 203 1.83 6.14 11.59
N LEU A 204 2.31 6.58 10.44
CA LEU A 204 3.35 7.62 10.33
C LEU A 204 2.88 8.95 10.93
N GLY A 205 1.66 9.37 10.59
CA GLY A 205 1.05 10.58 11.13
C GLY A 205 0.92 10.55 12.65
N PHE A 206 0.43 9.44 13.20
CA PHE A 206 0.33 9.28 14.65
C PHE A 206 1.71 9.19 15.31
N SER A 207 2.68 8.56 14.67
CA SER A 207 4.06 8.48 15.16
C SER A 207 4.69 9.87 15.29
N LEU A 208 4.44 10.77 14.33
CA LEU A 208 4.87 12.16 14.40
C LEU A 208 4.23 12.90 15.58
N ILE A 209 2.91 12.76 15.76
CA ILE A 209 2.20 13.33 16.91
C ILE A 209 2.82 12.83 18.22
N LEU A 210 2.97 11.51 18.36
CA LEU A 210 3.55 10.88 19.55
C LEU A 210 4.98 11.38 19.80
N ALA A 211 5.81 11.48 18.76
CA ALA A 211 7.18 11.98 18.86
C ALA A 211 7.22 13.42 19.38
N ILE A 212 6.39 14.33 18.85
CA ILE A 212 6.32 15.73 19.31
C ILE A 212 5.86 15.78 20.77
N LEU A 213 4.72 15.16 21.10
CA LEU A 213 4.17 15.19 22.45
C LEU A 213 5.14 14.61 23.48
N ARG A 214 5.87 13.54 23.11
CA ARG A 214 6.79 12.87 24.03
C ARG A 214 8.13 13.59 24.17
N SER A 215 8.69 14.13 23.09
CA SER A 215 9.97 14.87 23.10
C SER A 215 9.86 16.20 23.83
N PHE A 216 8.76 16.93 23.64
CA PHE A 216 8.51 18.18 24.37
C PHE A 216 7.80 17.96 25.72
N ASN A 217 7.54 16.71 26.10
CA ASN A 217 6.87 16.33 27.36
C ASN A 217 5.58 17.15 27.60
N VAL A 218 4.74 17.25 26.57
CA VAL A 218 3.50 18.03 26.62
C VAL A 218 2.46 17.30 27.47
N ARG A 219 2.18 17.86 28.65
CA ARG A 219 1.24 17.29 29.64
C ARG A 219 -0.12 17.96 29.64
N ASP A 220 -0.16 19.23 29.29
CA ASP A 220 -1.41 19.97 29.19
C ASP A 220 -2.28 19.42 28.06
N GLU A 221 -3.54 19.09 28.36
CA GLU A 221 -4.45 18.45 27.41
C GLU A 221 -4.83 19.39 26.27
N ALA A 222 -4.96 20.70 26.54
CA ALA A 222 -5.25 21.67 25.49
C ALA A 222 -4.07 21.79 24.51
N ALA A 223 -2.84 21.85 25.02
CA ALA A 223 -1.63 21.83 24.20
C ALA A 223 -1.50 20.55 23.36
N ARG A 224 -1.87 19.38 23.91
CA ARG A 224 -1.89 18.13 23.13
C ARG A 224 -2.86 18.21 21.95
N VAL A 225 -4.07 18.73 22.19
CA VAL A 225 -5.08 18.90 21.14
C VAL A 225 -4.62 19.92 20.09
N MET A 226 -4.03 21.04 20.51
CA MET A 226 -3.50 22.06 19.59
C MET A 226 -2.41 21.51 18.66
N VAL A 227 -1.58 20.58 19.13
CA VAL A 227 -0.55 19.92 18.31
C VAL A 227 -1.14 18.80 17.45
N ALA A 228 -2.00 17.95 18.03
CA ALA A 228 -2.52 16.77 17.35
C ALA A 228 -3.55 17.11 16.28
N ALA A 229 -4.46 18.06 16.53
CA ALA A 229 -5.56 18.39 15.61
C ALA A 229 -5.10 18.77 14.18
N PRO A 230 -4.14 19.69 13.97
CA PRO A 230 -3.70 20.04 12.61
C PRO A 230 -3.01 18.87 11.91
N LEU A 231 -2.24 18.06 12.64
CA LEU A 231 -1.57 16.87 12.09
C LEU A 231 -2.58 15.79 11.71
N LEU A 232 -3.58 15.53 12.54
CA LEU A 232 -4.67 14.62 12.23
C LEU A 232 -5.47 15.09 11.02
N ALA A 233 -5.80 16.39 10.95
CA ALA A 233 -6.50 16.96 9.80
C ALA A 233 -5.69 16.77 8.49
N PHE A 234 -4.38 17.01 8.53
CA PHE A 234 -3.49 16.76 7.41
C PHE A 234 -3.47 15.28 7.00
N VAL A 235 -3.27 14.38 7.96
CA VAL A 235 -3.24 12.92 7.74
C VAL A 235 -4.55 12.42 7.15
N THR A 236 -5.70 12.83 7.70
CA THR A 236 -7.02 12.45 7.18
C THR A 236 -7.22 12.99 5.77
N THR A 237 -6.88 14.25 5.51
CA THR A 237 -6.99 14.83 4.17
C THR A 237 -6.10 14.09 3.17
N HIS A 238 -4.89 13.71 3.58
CA HIS A 238 -3.96 12.95 2.74
C HIS A 238 -4.48 11.53 2.46
N ILE A 239 -5.02 10.82 3.46
CA ILE A 239 -5.67 9.52 3.28
C ILE A 239 -6.85 9.65 2.30
N LEU A 240 -7.70 10.66 2.47
CA LEU A 240 -8.82 10.90 1.54
C LEU A 240 -8.29 11.16 0.12
N TYR A 241 -7.25 11.97 -0.03
CA TYR A 241 -6.60 12.21 -1.31
C TYR A 241 -6.14 10.90 -1.96
N LEU A 242 -5.39 10.05 -1.25
CA LEU A 242 -4.91 8.76 -1.78
C LEU A 242 -6.03 7.80 -2.18
N ASN A 243 -7.17 7.83 -1.49
CA ASN A 243 -8.29 6.90 -1.74
C ASN A 243 -9.20 7.35 -2.89
N PHE A 244 -9.43 8.66 -3.02
CA PHE A 244 -10.42 9.24 -3.92
C PHE A 244 -9.81 9.84 -5.19
N TYR A 245 -8.58 10.36 -5.13
CA TYR A 245 -7.89 10.75 -6.35
C TYR A 245 -7.29 9.52 -7.00
N LYS A 246 -7.62 9.30 -8.27
CA LYS A 246 -6.95 8.29 -9.08
C LYS A 246 -5.48 8.63 -9.16
N LEU A 247 -4.66 7.91 -8.38
CA LEU A 247 -3.25 7.72 -8.70
C LEU A 247 -3.20 6.81 -9.93
N ASP A 248 -3.45 7.38 -11.11
CA ASP A 248 -3.27 6.67 -12.37
C ASP A 248 -1.77 6.40 -12.56
N TYR A 249 -1.30 5.25 -12.08
CA TYR A 249 -0.02 4.66 -12.45
C TYR A 249 -0.06 4.01 -13.85
N GLY A 250 -1.15 4.20 -14.60
CA GLY A 250 -1.39 3.64 -15.93
C GLY A 250 -1.49 4.70 -17.04
N ILE A 251 -0.34 5.09 -17.60
CA ILE A 251 -0.18 5.56 -19.00
C ILE A 251 -1.06 6.75 -19.46
N ARG A 252 -0.58 7.99 -19.24
CA ARG A 252 -0.15 8.97 -20.28
C ARG A 252 0.41 10.24 -19.60
N PRO A 253 1.47 10.86 -20.13
CA PRO A 253 2.03 12.09 -19.58
C PRO A 253 1.21 13.27 -20.09
N LEU A 254 0.11 13.59 -19.40
CA LEU A 254 -0.43 14.95 -19.48
C LEU A 254 -0.09 15.61 -18.16
N CYS A 255 0.86 16.53 -18.22
CA CYS A 255 1.27 17.42 -17.15
C CYS A 255 0.05 17.87 -16.33
N LEU A 256 -0.08 17.35 -15.11
CA LEU A 256 -0.94 17.94 -14.10
C LEU A 256 -0.24 19.21 -13.60
N TYR A 257 -0.40 20.29 -14.36
CA TYR A 257 -0.37 21.64 -13.79
C TYR A 257 -1.58 21.73 -12.87
N LEU A 258 -1.39 21.42 -11.58
CA LEU A 258 -2.25 21.95 -10.53
C LEU A 258 -1.48 23.08 -9.86
N HIS A 259 -1.67 24.27 -10.41
CA HIS A 259 -1.60 25.50 -9.64
C HIS A 259 -2.67 25.43 -8.55
N PHE A 260 -2.28 25.41 -7.28
CA PHE A 260 -2.76 26.28 -6.20
C PHE A 260 -1.79 26.18 -5.01
#